data_AF-A0AA37N2S7-F1
#
_entry.id   AF-A0AA37N2S7-F1
#
_cell.length_a   1.000
_cell.length_b   1.000
_cell.length_c   1.000
_cell.angle_alpha   90.00
_cell.angle_beta   90.00
_cell.angle_gamma   90.00
#
_symmetry.space_group_name_H-M   'P 1'
#
loop_
_entity.id
_entity.type
_entity.pdbx_description
1 polymer ?
#
loop_
_entity_poly.entity_id
_entity_poly.type
_entity_poly.pdbx_seq_one_letter_code
_entity_poly.pdbx_strand_id
1 'polypeptide(L)'
;MKREYIIGVQGVLAAAGAYLSNKLGILFPVLCALAAMMVVDYITGMLASKTEAIDHPNDPDYGWSSRRGAKGIIKKVGYLCVIAVAMVVDYVIAVVSGHLGFTVHASAFFGLLVAVWYLLNELLSIIENAGRMGAAVPEWLLKYIAVLKDKIDNTDYQGGGR
;
A
#
# COMPACT_ATOMS: atom_id res chain seq x y z
N MET A 1 25.80 15.81 23.77
CA MET A 1 24.62 16.52 23.22
C MET A 1 24.05 15.89 21.94
N LYS A 2 24.64 16.03 20.74
CA LYS A 2 24.04 15.44 19.50
C LYS A 2 23.86 13.91 19.57
N ARG A 3 24.82 13.18 20.15
CA ARG A 3 24.78 11.71 20.26
C ARG A 3 23.72 11.21 21.24
N GLU A 4 23.55 11.89 22.37
CA GLU A 4 22.52 11.56 23.38
C GLU A 4 21.11 11.82 22.83
N TYR A 5 20.92 12.89 22.05
CA TYR A 5 19.66 13.16 21.38
C TYR A 5 19.31 12.07 20.35
N ILE A 6 20.28 11.63 19.55
CA ILE A 6 20.09 10.53 18.58
C ILE A 6 19.72 9.23 19.31
N ILE A 7 20.43 8.89 20.39
CA ILE A 7 20.15 7.68 21.19
C ILE A 7 18.76 7.76 21.83
N GLY A 8 18.37 8.94 22.35
CA GLY A 8 17.04 9.16 22.92
C GLY A 8 15.93 8.96 21.89
N VAL A 9 16.06 9.55 20.70
CA VAL A 9 15.09 9.40 19.61
C VAL A 9 15.03 7.94 19.13
N GLN A 10 16.18 7.29 18.94
CA GLN A 10 16.23 5.87 18.57
C GLN A 10 15.57 4.97 19.62
N GLY A 11 15.78 5.25 20.91
CA GLY A 11 15.17 4.51 22.01
C GLY A 11 13.65 4.62 22.01
N VAL A 12 13.11 5.83 21.82
CA VAL A 12 11.65 6.05 21.74
C VAL A 12 11.04 5.33 20.53
N LEU A 13 11.68 5.43 19.36
CA LEU A 13 11.21 4.75 18.15
C LEU A 13 11.26 3.23 18.29
N ALA A 14 12.33 2.69 18.88
CA ALA A 14 12.46 1.25 19.12
C ALA A 14 11.40 0.75 20.11
N ALA A 15 11.14 1.49 21.19
CA ALA A 15 10.10 1.14 22.16
C ALA A 15 8.69 1.17 21.54
N ALA A 16 8.38 2.20 20.76
CA ALA A 16 7.11 2.30 20.05
C ALA A 16 6.93 1.18 19.02
N GLY A 17 7.99 0.88 18.25
CA GLY A 17 7.99 -0.22 17.29
C GLY A 17 7.83 -1.58 17.95
N ALA A 18 8.52 -1.84 19.06
CA ALA A 18 8.38 -3.08 19.83
C ALA A 18 6.97 -3.23 20.41
N TYR A 19 6.39 -2.15 20.93
CA TYR A 19 5.02 -2.15 21.43
C TYR A 19 4.01 -2.47 20.32
N LEU A 20 4.12 -1.80 19.16
CA LEU A 20 3.26 -2.05 18.01
C LEU A 20 3.43 -3.47 17.47
N SER A 21 4.67 -3.95 17.36
CA SER A 21 4.95 -5.32 16.93
C SER A 21 4.32 -6.36 17.85
N ASN A 22 4.36 -6.13 19.17
CA ASN A 22 3.74 -7.03 20.13
C ASN A 22 2.20 -7.04 20.02
N LYS A 23 1.59 -5.89 19.72
CA LYS A 23 0.13 -5.77 19.60
C LYS A 23 -0.43 -6.26 18.26
N LEU A 24 0.28 -6.02 17.18
CA LEU A 24 -0.17 -6.31 15.82
C LEU A 24 0.34 -7.67 15.32
N GLY A 25 1.33 -8.27 15.98
CA GLY A 25 1.89 -9.56 15.59
C GLY A 25 2.39 -9.54 14.13
N ILE A 26 1.94 -10.51 13.33
CA ILE A 26 2.32 -10.66 11.92
C ILE A 26 1.86 -9.47 11.04
N LEU A 27 0.83 -8.72 11.46
CA LEU A 27 0.36 -7.56 10.71
C LEU A 27 1.41 -6.43 10.71
N PHE A 28 2.20 -6.27 11.77
CA PHE A 28 3.21 -5.21 11.85
C PHE A 28 4.28 -5.25 10.74
N PRO A 29 5.00 -6.37 10.53
CA PRO A 29 5.98 -6.45 9.45
C PRO A 29 5.34 -6.29 8.06
N VAL A 30 4.10 -6.75 7.87
CA VAL A 30 3.37 -6.56 6.61
C VAL A 30 3.04 -5.09 6.37
N LEU A 31 2.61 -4.35 7.40
CA LEU A 31 2.39 -2.90 7.31
C LEU A 31 3.69 -2.14 7.01
N CYS A 32 4.81 -2.55 7.60
CA CYS A 32 6.11 -1.97 7.28
C CYS A 32 6.52 -2.23 5.82
N ALA A 33 6.32 -3.45 5.33
CA ALA A 33 6.57 -3.80 3.94
C ALA A 33 5.65 -3.01 2.98
N LEU A 34 4.36 -2.88 3.32
CA LEU A 34 3.41 -2.08 2.56
C LEU A 34 3.83 -0.61 2.50
N ALA A 35 4.21 -0.01 3.64
CA ALA A 35 4.68 1.37 3.68
C ALA A 35 5.94 1.57 2.82
N ALA A 36 6.88 0.61 2.87
CA ALA A 36 8.06 0.64 2.01
C ALA A 36 7.70 0.55 0.52
N MET A 37 6.81 -0.37 0.14
CA MET A 37 6.34 -0.51 -1.25
C MET A 37 5.57 0.72 -1.72
N MET A 38 4.75 1.35 -0.88
CA MET A 38 4.10 2.62 -1.20
C MET A 38 5.11 3.73 -1.54
N VAL A 39 6.22 3.81 -0.83
CA VAL A 39 7.29 4.78 -1.12
C VAL A 39 7.98 4.43 -2.44
N VAL A 40 8.33 3.16 -2.65
CA VAL A 40 8.97 2.69 -3.89
C VAL A 40 8.07 2.93 -5.09
N ASP A 41 6.79 2.60 -5.00
CA ASP A 41 5.80 2.84 -6.04
C ASP A 41 5.69 4.34 -6.38
N TYR A 42 5.68 5.22 -5.37
CA TYR A 42 5.63 6.66 -5.61
C TYR A 42 6.88 7.15 -6.36
N ILE A 43 8.07 6.69 -5.95
CA ILE A 43 9.33 7.04 -6.60
C ILE A 43 9.36 6.51 -8.03
N THR A 44 9.04 5.22 -8.24
CA THR A 44 9.02 4.61 -9.57
C THR A 44 7.99 5.25 -10.49
N GLY A 45 6.82 5.67 -9.98
CA GLY A 45 5.83 6.42 -10.75
C GLY A 45 6.33 7.80 -11.19
N MET A 46 7.07 8.51 -10.33
CA MET A 46 7.72 9.77 -10.69
C MET A 46 8.82 9.57 -11.73
N LEU A 47 9.61 8.50 -11.62
CA LEU A 47 10.65 8.17 -12.58
C LEU A 47 10.07 7.78 -13.94
N ALA A 48 9.05 6.91 -13.97
CA ALA A 48 8.34 6.54 -15.18
C ALA A 48 7.78 7.77 -15.91
N SER A 49 7.10 8.65 -15.18
CA SER A 49 6.57 9.90 -15.73
C SER A 49 7.66 10.83 -16.27
N LYS A 50 8.87 10.79 -15.70
CA LYS A 50 10.02 11.56 -16.20
C LYS A 50 10.60 10.94 -17.46
N THR A 51 10.73 9.62 -17.50
CA THR A 51 11.21 8.90 -18.69
C THR A 51 10.30 9.18 -19.88
N GLU A 52 8.99 9.10 -19.71
CA GLU A 52 8.04 9.40 -20.79
C GLU A 52 8.15 10.84 -21.32
N ALA A 53 8.47 11.81 -20.45
CA ALA A 53 8.70 13.19 -20.85
C ALA A 53 10.01 13.39 -21.62
N ILE A 54 11.04 12.59 -21.32
CA ILE A 54 12.28 12.56 -22.09
C ILE A 54 12.03 11.99 -23.48
N ASP A 55 11.20 10.94 -23.58
CA ASP A 55 10.85 10.28 -24.84
C ASP A 55 9.90 11.16 -25.71
N HIS A 56 9.10 12.03 -25.09
CA HIS A 56 8.13 12.91 -25.75
C HIS A 56 8.36 14.40 -25.41
N PRO A 57 9.47 15.01 -25.86
CA PRO A 57 9.89 16.35 -25.41
C PRO A 57 8.99 17.50 -25.87
N ASN A 58 8.16 17.28 -26.90
CA ASN A 58 7.28 18.30 -27.48
C ASN A 58 5.83 18.18 -27.02
N ASP A 59 5.51 17.20 -26.18
CA ASP A 59 4.14 16.94 -25.73
C ASP A 59 3.99 17.30 -24.24
N PRO A 60 3.21 18.35 -23.92
CA PRO A 60 3.04 18.83 -22.55
C PRO A 60 2.21 17.89 -21.66
N ASP A 61 1.56 16.87 -22.22
CA ASP A 61 0.79 15.89 -21.45
C ASP A 61 1.68 14.86 -20.74
N TYR A 62 2.96 14.75 -21.15
CA TYR A 62 3.97 13.91 -20.54
C TYR A 62 4.84 14.70 -19.55
N GLY A 63 5.14 14.06 -18.42
CA GLY A 63 5.91 14.67 -17.33
C GLY A 63 5.13 14.82 -16.04
N TRP A 64 5.80 15.45 -15.07
CA TRP A 64 5.33 15.51 -13.70
C TRP A 64 4.09 16.38 -13.55
N SER A 65 2.99 15.73 -13.17
CA SER A 65 1.76 16.42 -12.77
C SER A 65 1.57 16.30 -11.26
N SER A 66 1.62 17.43 -10.56
CA SER A 66 1.31 17.51 -9.12
C SER A 66 -0.08 16.91 -8.81
N ARG A 67 -1.06 17.10 -9.70
CA ARG A 67 -2.40 16.51 -9.57
C ARG A 67 -2.36 14.99 -9.61
N ARG A 68 -1.55 14.37 -10.49
CA ARG A 68 -1.36 12.91 -10.54
C ARG A 68 -0.70 12.41 -9.27
N GLY A 69 0.35 13.11 -8.79
CA GLY A 69 1.03 12.78 -7.53
C GLY A 69 0.12 12.85 -6.31
N ALA A 70 -0.65 13.94 -6.17
CA ALA A 70 -1.61 14.12 -5.07
C ALA A 70 -2.68 13.03 -5.06
N LYS A 71 -3.22 12.67 -6.23
CA LYS A 71 -4.18 11.55 -6.36
C LYS A 71 -3.56 10.23 -5.89
N GLY A 72 -2.28 9.99 -6.21
CA GLY A 72 -1.53 8.82 -5.73
C GLY A 72 -1.40 8.77 -4.21
N ILE A 73 -1.08 9.90 -3.57
CA ILE A 73 -0.99 9.97 -2.10
C ILE A 73 -2.35 9.75 -1.44
N ILE A 74 -3.42 10.38 -1.96
CA ILE A 74 -4.79 10.19 -1.44
C ILE A 74 -5.18 8.71 -1.51
N LYS A 75 -4.86 8.02 -2.63
CA LYS A 75 -5.11 6.58 -2.77
C LYS A 75 -4.42 5.77 -1.67
N LYS A 76 -3.15 6.05 -1.41
CA LYS A 76 -2.33 5.35 -0.40
C LYS A 76 -2.81 5.61 1.03
N VAL A 77 -3.23 6.83 1.34
CA VAL A 77 -3.91 7.14 2.63
C VAL A 77 -5.21 6.36 2.76
N GLY A 78 -5.98 6.25 1.67
CA GLY A 78 -7.19 5.42 1.60
C GLY A 78 -6.92 3.95 2.00
N TYR A 79 -5.81 3.36 1.55
CA TYR A 79 -5.46 1.99 1.93
C TYR A 79 -5.31 1.83 3.45
N LEU A 80 -4.62 2.78 4.10
CA LEU A 80 -4.44 2.75 5.56
C LEU A 80 -5.77 2.89 6.29
N CYS A 81 -6.70 3.72 5.79
CA CYS A 81 -8.05 3.82 6.34
C CYS A 81 -8.82 2.49 6.24
N VAL A 82 -8.75 1.81 5.09
CA VAL A 82 -9.45 0.53 4.88
C VAL A 82 -8.83 -0.57 5.76
N ILE A 83 -7.51 -0.61 5.90
CA ILE A 83 -6.85 -1.55 6.82
C ILE A 83 -7.28 -1.27 8.27
N ALA A 84 -7.36 0.00 8.67
CA ALA A 84 -7.84 0.36 10.02
C ALA A 84 -9.28 -0.12 10.25
N VAL A 85 -10.17 0.02 9.26
CA VAL A 85 -11.54 -0.52 9.34
C VAL A 85 -11.52 -2.05 9.46
N ALA A 86 -10.69 -2.75 8.69
CA ALA A 86 -10.55 -4.21 8.77
C ALA A 86 -10.04 -4.67 10.15
N MET A 87 -9.11 -3.92 10.75
CA MET A 87 -8.66 -4.16 12.12
C MET A 87 -9.76 -3.93 13.16
N VAL A 88 -10.66 -2.96 12.94
CA VAL A 88 -11.84 -2.78 13.80
C VAL A 88 -12.76 -4.01 13.72
N VAL A 89 -12.94 -4.59 12.52
CA VAL A 89 -13.70 -5.84 12.35
C VAL A 89 -13.06 -6.99 13.13
N ASP A 90 -11.73 -7.16 13.02
CA ASP A 90 -10.99 -8.16 13.80
C ASP A 90 -11.21 -7.98 15.31
N TYR A 91 -11.16 -6.74 15.79
CA TYR A 91 -11.39 -6.41 17.20
C TYR A 91 -12.81 -6.74 17.65
N VAL A 92 -13.83 -6.38 16.87
CA VAL A 92 -15.24 -6.69 17.19
C VAL A 92 -15.45 -8.19 17.28
N ILE A 93 -14.90 -8.97 16.34
CA ILE A 93 -14.99 -10.44 16.36
C ILE A 93 -14.35 -11.00 17.62
N ALA A 94 -13.16 -10.53 17.99
CA ALA A 94 -12.45 -11.00 19.18
C ALA A 94 -13.23 -10.72 20.48
N VAL A 95 -13.85 -9.54 20.60
CA VAL A 95 -14.67 -9.18 21.77
C VAL A 95 -15.93 -10.03 21.84
N VAL A 96 -16.67 -10.16 20.73
CA VAL A 96 -17.92 -10.93 20.68
C VAL A 96 -17.66 -12.42 20.95
N SER A 97 -16.60 -12.99 20.38
CA SER A 97 -16.27 -14.40 20.61
C SER A 97 -15.95 -14.68 22.07
N GLY A 98 -15.24 -13.75 22.73
CA GLY A 98 -14.93 -13.83 24.16
C GLY A 98 -16.18 -13.89 25.04
N HIS A 99 -17.22 -13.11 24.71
CA HIS A 99 -18.51 -13.17 25.41
C HIS A 99 -19.28 -14.48 25.18
N LEU A 100 -19.08 -15.13 24.04
CA LEU A 100 -19.69 -16.41 23.70
C LEU A 100 -18.92 -17.63 24.25
N GLY A 101 -17.82 -17.40 24.99
CA GLY A 101 -16.96 -18.47 25.53
C GLY A 101 -16.01 -19.08 24.49
N PHE A 102 -15.89 -18.49 23.29
CA PHE A 102 -14.96 -18.92 22.25
C PHE A 102 -13.73 -18.00 22.21
N THR A 103 -12.55 -18.58 22.42
CA THR A 103 -11.28 -17.85 22.21
C THR A 103 -10.85 -17.95 20.76
N VAL A 104 -11.10 -16.91 19.96
CA VAL A 104 -10.58 -16.80 18.60
C VAL A 104 -9.14 -16.29 18.67
N HIS A 105 -8.17 -17.15 18.33
CA HIS A 105 -6.73 -16.81 18.30
C HIS A 105 -6.30 -16.07 17.01
N ALA A 106 -7.24 -15.71 16.13
CA ALA A 106 -6.93 -15.04 14.87
C ALA A 106 -6.43 -13.62 15.14
N SER A 107 -5.10 -13.45 15.15
CA SER A 107 -4.45 -12.15 15.28
C SER A 107 -4.63 -11.35 13.99
N ALA A 108 -5.61 -10.46 13.97
CA ALA A 108 -5.86 -9.49 12.89
C ALA A 108 -6.02 -10.11 11.49
N PHE A 109 -6.91 -11.10 11.33
CA PHE A 109 -7.09 -11.83 10.07
C PHE A 109 -7.52 -10.91 8.91
N PHE A 110 -8.56 -10.09 9.11
CA PHE A 110 -9.06 -9.19 8.09
C PHE A 110 -8.07 -8.07 7.81
N GLY A 111 -7.48 -7.48 8.85
CA GLY A 111 -6.41 -6.48 8.72
C GLY A 111 -5.23 -7.00 7.92
N LEU A 112 -4.80 -8.25 8.18
CA LEU A 112 -3.72 -8.91 7.45
C LEU A 112 -4.10 -9.17 5.99
N LEU A 113 -5.30 -9.71 5.75
CA LEU A 113 -5.80 -9.99 4.41
C LEU A 113 -5.82 -8.73 3.55
N VAL A 114 -6.38 -7.64 4.08
CA VAL A 114 -6.47 -6.35 3.39
C VAL A 114 -5.09 -5.71 3.21
N ALA A 115 -4.20 -5.80 4.20
CA ALA A 115 -2.84 -5.29 4.07
C ALA A 115 -2.04 -6.02 2.98
N VAL A 116 -2.14 -7.35 2.91
CA VAL A 116 -1.52 -8.16 1.86
C VAL A 116 -2.11 -7.83 0.49
N TRP A 117 -3.44 -7.63 0.41
CA TRP A 117 -4.09 -7.20 -0.83
C TRP A 117 -3.52 -5.89 -1.36
N TYR A 118 -3.41 -4.86 -0.51
CA TYR A 118 -2.82 -3.59 -0.92
C TYR A 118 -1.32 -3.70 -1.22
N LEU A 119 -0.59 -4.58 -0.54
CA LEU A 119 0.82 -4.84 -0.84
C LEU A 119 0.96 -5.39 -2.27
N LEU A 120 0.12 -6.35 -2.65
CA LEU A 120 0.09 -6.88 -4.02
C LEU A 120 -0.23 -5.78 -5.04
N ASN A 121 -1.19 -4.90 -4.75
CA ASN A 121 -1.52 -3.77 -5.63
C ASN A 121 -0.33 -2.81 -5.86
N GLU A 122 0.46 -2.51 -4.82
CA GLU A 122 1.66 -1.69 -4.97
C GLU A 122 2.75 -2.42 -5.78
N LEU A 123 2.92 -3.73 -5.58
CA LEU A 123 3.87 -4.53 -6.37
C LEU A 123 3.49 -4.54 -7.86
N LEU A 124 2.21 -4.70 -8.19
CA LEU A 124 1.71 -4.64 -9.58
C LEU A 124 1.99 -3.26 -10.20
N SER A 125 1.71 -2.19 -9.44
CA SER A 125 1.96 -0.81 -9.87
C SER A 125 3.44 -0.52 -10.13
N ILE A 126 4.35 -1.07 -9.30
CA ILE A 126 5.80 -0.97 -9.51
C ILE A 126 6.23 -1.67 -10.82
N ILE A 127 5.67 -2.86 -11.10
CA ILE A 127 5.98 -3.58 -12.35
C ILE A 127 5.50 -2.80 -13.57
N GLU A 128 4.31 -2.18 -13.52
CA GLU A 128 3.81 -1.30 -14.57
C GLU A 128 4.73 -0.09 -14.78
N ASN A 129 5.14 0.58 -13.69
CA ASN A 129 6.06 1.71 -13.75
C ASN A 129 7.43 1.29 -14.32
N ALA A 130 7.93 0.09 -14.00
CA ALA A 130 9.15 -0.45 -14.58
C ALA A 130 9.03 -0.64 -16.10
N GLY A 131 7.92 -1.18 -16.58
CA GLY A 131 7.63 -1.28 -18.02
C GLY A 131 7.59 0.08 -18.70
N ARG A 132 6.95 1.08 -18.08
CA ARG A 132 6.90 2.47 -18.58
C ARG A 132 8.27 3.15 -18.62
N MET A 133 9.20 2.74 -17.75
CA MET A 133 10.60 3.20 -17.79
C MET A 133 11.44 2.52 -18.88
N GLY A 134 10.88 1.56 -19.64
CA GLY A 134 11.60 0.80 -20.66
C GLY A 134 12.42 -0.37 -20.10
N ALA A 135 12.19 -0.80 -18.85
CA ALA A 135 12.81 -2.02 -18.34
C ALA A 135 12.33 -3.23 -19.16
N ALA A 136 13.20 -4.22 -19.33
CA ALA A 136 12.90 -5.46 -20.06
C ALA A 136 11.95 -6.39 -19.28
N VAL A 137 10.72 -5.92 -19.02
CA VAL A 137 9.64 -6.70 -18.42
C VAL A 137 8.94 -7.48 -19.54
N PRO A 138 8.73 -8.80 -19.41
CA PRO A 138 8.06 -9.57 -20.45
C PRO A 138 6.67 -9.02 -20.78
N GLU A 139 6.37 -8.80 -22.07
CA GLU A 139 5.09 -8.21 -22.48
C GLU A 139 3.87 -9.00 -22.00
N TRP A 140 3.96 -10.32 -21.97
CA TRP A 140 2.86 -11.17 -21.48
C TRP A 140 2.52 -10.81 -20.04
N LEU A 141 3.52 -10.56 -19.19
CA LEU A 141 3.33 -10.20 -17.79
C LEU A 141 2.60 -8.86 -17.67
N LEU A 142 3.05 -7.83 -18.39
CA LEU A 142 2.40 -6.52 -18.40
C LEU A 142 0.93 -6.61 -18.85
N LYS A 143 0.65 -7.41 -19.89
CA LYS A 143 -0.72 -7.63 -20.39
C LYS A 143 -1.62 -8.28 -19.33
N TYR A 144 -1.14 -9.33 -18.65
CA TYR A 144 -1.93 -9.98 -17.60
C TYR A 144 -2.12 -9.08 -16.38
N ILE A 145 -1.10 -8.33 -15.96
CA ILE A 145 -1.20 -7.38 -14.86
C ILE A 145 -2.26 -6.31 -15.18
N ALA A 146 -2.24 -5.75 -16.39
CA ALA A 146 -3.24 -4.78 -16.83
C ALA A 146 -4.66 -5.36 -16.77
N VAL A 147 -4.87 -6.59 -17.25
CA VAL A 147 -6.18 -7.26 -17.18
C VAL A 147 -6.62 -7.54 -15.74
N LEU A 148 -5.70 -7.97 -14.88
CA LEU A 148 -5.99 -8.23 -13.47
C LEU A 148 -6.42 -6.94 -12.77
N LYS A 149 -5.66 -5.86 -12.96
CA LYS A 149 -5.94 -4.55 -12.37
C LYS A 149 -7.23 -3.95 -12.90
N ASP A 150 -7.48 -4.05 -14.21
CA ASP A 150 -8.72 -3.60 -14.84
C ASP A 150 -9.93 -4.34 -14.26
N LYS A 151 -9.85 -5.67 -14.10
CA LYS A 151 -10.92 -6.42 -13.42
C LYS A 151 -11.09 -5.97 -11.97
N ILE A 152 -10.00 -5.81 -11.22
CA ILE A 152 -10.08 -5.41 -9.80
C ILE A 152 -10.71 -4.01 -9.65
N ASP A 153 -10.29 -3.05 -10.47
CA ASP A 153 -10.74 -1.66 -10.41
C ASP A 153 -12.16 -1.48 -11.03
N ASN A 154 -12.56 -2.29 -12.01
CA ASN A 154 -13.87 -2.22 -12.67
C ASN A 154 -14.93 -3.18 -12.11
N THR A 155 -14.61 -4.06 -11.15
CA THR A 155 -15.62 -4.98 -10.59
C THR A 155 -16.55 -4.32 -9.55
N ASP A 156 -16.38 -3.05 -9.16
CA ASP A 156 -17.29 -2.37 -8.20
C ASP A 156 -17.71 -0.93 -8.61
N TYR A 157 -18.86 -0.81 -9.30
CA TYR A 157 -20.08 -0.03 -8.96
C TYR A 157 -21.02 0.13 -10.18
N GLN A 158 -21.64 -0.96 -10.65
CA GLN A 158 -22.97 -0.85 -11.31
C GLN A 158 -24.05 -0.87 -10.23
N GLY A 159 -24.04 0.16 -9.40
CA GLY A 159 -24.97 0.34 -8.29
C GLY A 159 -25.60 1.73 -8.32
N GLY A 160 -26.76 1.83 -8.97
CA GLY A 160 -27.74 2.87 -8.70
C GLY A 160 -27.53 4.22 -9.40
N GLY A 161 -27.78 4.26 -10.71
CA GLY A 161 -28.35 5.46 -11.30
C GLY A 161 -29.75 5.68 -10.72
N ARG A 162 -29.87 6.66 -9.82
CA ARG A 162 -31.07 7.45 -9.58
C ARG A 162 -30.65 8.90 -9.46
#